data_AF-A0A8S1Q442-F1
#
_entry.id   AF-A0A8S1Q442-F1
#
_cell.length_a   1.000
_cell.length_b   1.000
_cell.length_c   1.000
_cell.angle_alpha   90.00
_cell.angle_beta   90.00
_cell.angle_gamma   90.00
#
_symmetry.space_group_name_H-M   'P 1'
#
loop_
_entity.id
_entity.type
_entity.pdbx_description
1 polymer ?
#
loop_
_entity_poly.entity_id
_entity_poly.type
_entity_poly.pdbx_seq_one_letter_code
_entity_poly.pdbx_strand_id
1 'polypeptide(L)'
;MDNQKHKVILNMYDLSQGMAKQFSPMFLGKQIEAIWHTGIVVYGKEYYFGGGICAQPPKSTIYGYPIEERELGETDKPQHEFESFLRDISFNYTMEKYDLFTNNCNNFTNECALYLVGKGIPENIIGLPKEFLNTQLGQMLKPIIVQITNRQSEAQTENFNEPQPQQQPSQSFQNMNSQQVNQMQPQPQQPVLLNLKVQPSHQSQQHQQIAISNQQQQITNTNVASIEDWDMFFCLIESSPQCIINFYTDSEDCKTIKQQFHKLSLNLCNINFYDVNCQKARIIADSLQINEFPTFIFYEYGQVKERWTSNNQNTLIDNIQQQLK
;
A
#
# COMPACT_ATOMS: atom_id res chain seq x y z
N MET A 1 7.26 0.94 -44.10
CA MET A 1 7.44 1.01 -42.64
C MET A 1 6.25 0.26 -42.08
N ASP A 2 6.46 -0.91 -41.51
CA ASP A 2 5.37 -1.71 -40.96
C ASP A 2 4.77 -0.93 -39.79
N ASN A 3 3.48 -0.62 -39.91
CA ASN A 3 2.73 0.09 -38.89
C ASN A 3 2.47 -0.90 -37.74
N GLN A 4 3.45 -1.06 -36.85
CA GLN A 4 3.36 -2.00 -35.74
C GLN A 4 2.23 -1.54 -34.82
N LYS A 5 1.18 -2.35 -34.74
CA LYS A 5 0.07 -2.09 -33.82
C LYS A 5 0.43 -2.57 -32.42
N HIS A 6 0.08 -1.77 -31.43
CA HIS A 6 0.30 -2.04 -30.03
C HIS A 6 -1.04 -2.17 -29.31
N LYS A 7 -1.21 -3.26 -28.56
CA LYS A 7 -2.40 -3.44 -27.72
C LYS A 7 -2.42 -2.40 -26.60
N VAL A 8 -3.61 -1.87 -26.34
CA VAL A 8 -3.87 -0.93 -25.26
C VAL A 8 -4.81 -1.61 -24.27
N ILE A 9 -4.34 -1.78 -23.04
CA ILE A 9 -5.06 -2.49 -21.98
C ILE A 9 -5.33 -1.50 -20.85
N LEU A 10 -6.53 -1.58 -20.28
CA LEU A 10 -6.93 -0.90 -19.06
C LEU A 10 -6.73 -1.85 -17.88
N ASN A 11 -5.85 -1.49 -16.96
CA ASN A 11 -5.75 -2.15 -15.66
C ASN A 11 -6.70 -1.48 -14.68
N MET A 12 -7.48 -2.29 -13.96
CA MET A 12 -8.48 -1.83 -13.01
C MET A 12 -8.21 -2.43 -11.63
N TYR A 13 -8.13 -1.56 -10.63
CA TYR A 13 -7.85 -1.91 -9.24
C TYR A 13 -9.00 -1.43 -8.36
N ASP A 14 -9.35 -2.23 -7.34
CA ASP A 14 -10.32 -1.83 -6.32
C ASP A 14 -9.60 -1.38 -5.05
N LEU A 15 -9.56 -0.07 -4.83
CA LEU A 15 -8.96 0.52 -3.63
C LEU A 15 -9.72 0.14 -2.34
N SER A 16 -10.96 -0.33 -2.45
CA SER A 16 -11.73 -0.81 -1.30
C SER A 16 -11.54 -2.28 -0.97
N GLN A 17 -10.82 -3.04 -1.81
CA GLN A 17 -10.57 -4.47 -1.65
C GLN A 17 -11.85 -5.30 -1.41
N GLY A 18 -12.90 -5.02 -2.19
CA GLY A 18 -14.20 -5.68 -2.14
C GLY A 18 -15.20 -5.04 -1.17
N MET A 19 -14.78 -4.12 -0.30
CA MET A 19 -15.67 -3.48 0.66
C MET A 19 -16.74 -2.61 -0.03
N ALA A 20 -16.41 -1.91 -1.11
CA ALA A 20 -17.40 -1.12 -1.85
C ALA A 20 -18.55 -2.00 -2.34
N LYS A 21 -18.22 -3.14 -2.97
CA LYS A 21 -19.22 -4.11 -3.45
C LYS A 21 -20.12 -4.65 -2.35
N GLN A 22 -19.55 -4.92 -1.18
CA GLN A 22 -20.26 -5.50 -0.05
C GLN A 22 -21.18 -4.49 0.64
N PHE A 23 -20.74 -3.25 0.80
CA PHE A 23 -21.41 -2.28 1.67
C PHE A 23 -22.14 -1.15 0.94
N SER A 24 -21.81 -0.87 -0.32
CA SER A 24 -22.45 0.24 -1.05
C SER A 24 -23.98 0.16 -1.10
N PRO A 25 -24.65 -1.02 -1.22
CA PRO A 25 -26.11 -1.06 -1.23
C PRO A 25 -26.71 -0.52 0.08
N MET A 26 -26.05 -0.76 1.21
CA MET A 26 -26.51 -0.32 2.53
C MET A 26 -26.33 1.19 2.73
N PHE A 27 -25.21 1.75 2.28
CA PHE A 27 -24.87 3.16 2.54
C PHE A 27 -25.31 4.12 1.42
N LEU A 28 -25.35 3.65 0.18
CA LEU A 28 -25.63 4.47 -1.00
C LEU A 28 -26.98 4.14 -1.65
N GLY A 29 -27.66 3.07 -1.20
CA GLY A 29 -28.88 2.58 -1.86
C GLY A 29 -28.64 2.06 -3.27
N LYS A 30 -27.37 1.91 -3.68
CA LYS A 30 -26.93 1.48 -5.00
C LYS A 30 -25.72 0.57 -4.88
N GLN A 31 -25.65 -0.45 -5.71
CA GLN A 31 -24.46 -1.28 -5.81
C GLN A 31 -23.38 -0.59 -6.64
N ILE A 32 -22.17 -0.54 -6.09
CA ILE A 32 -20.94 -0.05 -6.71
C ILE A 32 -19.95 -1.20 -6.62
N GLU A 33 -19.36 -1.60 -7.74
CA GLU A 33 -18.51 -2.79 -7.79
C GLU A 33 -17.14 -2.60 -7.11
N ALA A 34 -16.61 -1.38 -7.11
CA ALA A 34 -15.28 -1.06 -6.58
C ALA A 34 -15.08 0.45 -6.42
N ILE A 35 -14.07 0.84 -5.65
CA ILE A 35 -13.47 2.18 -5.75
C ILE A 35 -12.31 2.10 -6.74
N TRP A 36 -12.56 2.53 -7.96
CA TRP A 36 -11.64 2.32 -9.07
C TRP A 36 -10.40 3.21 -9.01
N HIS A 37 -9.23 2.58 -9.06
CA HIS A 37 -8.00 3.15 -9.60
C HIS A 37 -7.69 2.47 -10.94
N THR A 38 -7.17 3.22 -11.90
CA THR A 38 -6.88 2.69 -13.24
C THR A 38 -5.54 3.15 -13.79
N GLY A 39 -4.95 2.31 -14.63
CA GLY A 39 -3.77 2.61 -15.43
C GLY A 39 -3.91 2.10 -16.87
N ILE A 40 -3.23 2.74 -17.81
CA ILE A 40 -3.14 2.31 -19.21
C ILE A 40 -1.84 1.52 -19.40
N VAL A 41 -1.96 0.29 -19.90
CA VAL A 41 -0.83 -0.55 -20.29
C VAL A 41 -0.66 -0.51 -21.81
N VAL A 42 0.50 -0.03 -22.25
CA VAL A 42 0.91 0.03 -23.66
C VAL A 42 2.44 0.12 -23.75
N TYR A 43 3.03 -0.39 -24.85
CA TYR A 43 4.50 -0.40 -25.06
C TYR A 43 5.29 -1.08 -23.91
N GLY A 44 4.68 -2.06 -23.24
CA GLY A 44 5.31 -2.77 -22.12
C GLY A 44 5.40 -1.98 -20.81
N LYS A 45 4.72 -0.83 -20.70
CA LYS A 45 4.63 -0.02 -19.48
C LYS A 45 3.17 0.22 -19.10
N GLU A 46 2.93 0.38 -17.81
CA GLU A 46 1.70 0.89 -17.21
C GLU A 46 1.89 2.36 -16.85
N TYR A 47 0.96 3.20 -17.32
CA TYR A 47 0.92 4.64 -17.07
C TYR A 47 -0.29 4.98 -16.23
N TYR A 48 -0.09 5.75 -15.15
CA TYR A 48 -1.15 6.17 -14.24
C TYR A 48 -0.81 7.53 -13.60
N PHE A 49 -1.77 8.14 -12.92
CA PHE A 49 -1.57 9.37 -12.16
C PHE A 49 -1.41 9.04 -10.67
N GLY A 50 -0.34 9.48 -10.03
CA GLY A 50 -0.07 9.20 -8.62
C GLY A 50 0.71 10.32 -7.92
N GLY A 51 0.26 11.57 -8.06
CA GLY A 51 1.01 12.78 -7.67
C GLY A 51 1.85 13.39 -8.80
N GLY A 52 1.94 12.65 -9.91
CA GLY A 52 2.48 13.03 -11.20
C GLY A 52 2.14 11.93 -12.21
N ILE A 53 2.49 12.11 -13.47
CA ILE A 53 2.40 11.02 -14.45
C ILE A 53 3.49 9.99 -14.13
N CYS A 54 3.06 8.79 -13.76
CA CYS A 54 3.93 7.67 -13.42
C CYS A 54 3.98 6.68 -14.60
N ALA A 55 5.11 5.99 -14.74
CA ALA A 55 5.30 4.91 -15.72
C ALA A 55 6.15 3.79 -15.13
N GLN A 56 5.61 2.57 -15.07
CA GLN A 56 6.27 1.41 -14.46
C GLN A 56 5.97 0.14 -15.28
N PRO A 57 6.69 -0.98 -15.07
CA PRO A 57 6.26 -2.28 -15.59
C PRO A 57 4.82 -2.62 -15.14
N PRO A 58 3.99 -3.26 -15.99
CA PRO A 58 2.66 -3.67 -15.58
C PRO A 58 2.69 -4.60 -14.37
N LYS A 59 1.70 -4.47 -13.48
CA LYS A 59 1.56 -5.30 -12.25
C LYS A 59 2.72 -5.12 -11.25
N SER A 60 3.49 -4.04 -11.37
CA SER A 60 4.49 -3.63 -10.37
C SER A 60 4.08 -2.37 -9.61
N THR A 61 2.83 -1.93 -9.75
CA THR A 61 2.32 -0.75 -9.06
C THR A 61 2.06 -1.07 -7.59
N ILE A 62 2.00 -0.02 -6.75
CA ILE A 62 1.65 -0.14 -5.32
C ILE A 62 0.24 -0.71 -5.10
N TYR A 63 -0.62 -0.70 -6.13
CA TYR A 63 -1.98 -1.22 -6.09
C TYR A 63 -2.03 -2.75 -6.28
N GLY A 64 -0.89 -3.40 -6.47
CA GLY A 64 -0.76 -4.85 -6.58
C GLY A 64 -1.16 -5.36 -7.95
N TYR A 65 -2.00 -6.40 -7.97
CA TYR A 65 -2.50 -6.99 -9.21
C TYR A 65 -3.87 -6.39 -9.57
N PRO A 66 -4.11 -6.03 -10.84
CA PRO A 66 -5.41 -5.56 -11.26
C PRO A 66 -6.46 -6.66 -11.04
N ILE A 67 -7.62 -6.28 -10.53
CA ILE A 67 -8.77 -7.19 -10.39
C ILE A 67 -9.44 -7.45 -11.74
N GLU A 68 -9.22 -6.56 -12.71
CA GLU A 68 -9.65 -6.73 -14.09
C GLU A 68 -8.63 -6.09 -15.05
N GLU A 69 -8.30 -6.80 -16.12
CA GLU A 69 -7.54 -6.29 -17.28
C GLU A 69 -8.48 -6.28 -18.48
N ARG A 70 -8.68 -5.12 -19.10
CA ARG A 70 -9.62 -4.96 -20.21
C ARG A 70 -8.94 -4.39 -21.45
N GLU A 71 -9.00 -5.11 -22.57
CA GLU A 71 -8.49 -4.60 -23.84
C GLU A 71 -9.38 -3.45 -24.34
N LEU A 72 -8.78 -2.27 -24.56
CA LEU A 72 -9.48 -1.09 -25.10
C LEU A 72 -9.38 -1.03 -26.63
N GLY A 73 -8.35 -1.64 -27.20
CA GLY A 73 -8.11 -1.73 -28.64
C GLY A 73 -6.63 -1.77 -28.98
N GLU A 74 -6.30 -1.33 -30.18
CA GLU A 74 -4.94 -1.24 -30.69
C GLU A 74 -4.63 0.18 -31.17
N THR A 75 -3.39 0.61 -30.98
CA THR A 75 -2.88 1.88 -31.48
C THR A 75 -1.72 1.64 -32.44
N ASP A 76 -1.60 2.45 -33.47
CA ASP A 76 -0.45 2.50 -34.37
C ASP A 76 0.48 3.69 -34.07
N LYS A 77 0.15 4.47 -33.04
CA LYS A 77 0.98 5.58 -32.58
C LYS A 77 2.33 5.05 -32.07
N PRO A 78 3.44 5.67 -32.46
CA PRO A 78 4.73 5.35 -31.87
C PRO A 78 4.79 5.70 -30.37
N GLN A 79 5.54 4.93 -29.60
CA GLN A 79 5.76 5.18 -28.17
C GLN A 79 6.25 6.62 -27.91
N HIS A 80 7.17 7.14 -28.71
CA HIS A 80 7.73 8.48 -28.51
C HIS A 80 6.70 9.60 -28.71
N GLU A 81 5.71 9.40 -29.59
CA GLU A 81 4.60 10.35 -29.77
C GLU A 81 3.70 10.36 -28.54
N PHE A 82 3.38 9.16 -28.00
CA PHE A 82 2.61 9.05 -26.77
C PHE A 82 3.36 9.67 -25.58
N GLU A 83 4.66 9.41 -25.43
CA GLU A 83 5.48 10.03 -24.38
C GLU A 83 5.58 11.56 -24.56
N SER A 84 5.51 12.08 -25.80
CA SER A 84 5.39 13.52 -26.04
C SER A 84 4.05 14.09 -25.60
N PHE A 85 2.97 13.42 -25.97
CA PHE A 85 1.64 13.76 -25.49
C PHE A 85 1.57 13.78 -23.94
N LEU A 86 2.16 12.78 -23.27
CA LEU A 86 2.23 12.74 -21.81
C LEU A 86 2.99 13.94 -21.22
N ARG A 87 4.08 14.40 -21.85
CA ARG A 87 4.78 15.63 -21.46
C ARG A 87 3.92 16.88 -21.66
N ASP A 88 3.12 16.93 -22.73
CA ASP A 88 2.25 18.08 -23.01
C ASP A 88 1.12 18.21 -21.99
N ILE A 89 0.58 17.08 -21.51
CA ILE A 89 -0.50 17.08 -20.51
C ILE A 89 0.00 17.05 -19.06
N SER A 90 1.30 16.87 -18.81
CA SER A 90 1.83 16.66 -17.46
C SER A 90 1.52 17.81 -16.51
N PHE A 91 1.46 19.04 -17.02
CA PHE A 91 1.08 20.22 -16.23
C PHE A 91 -0.34 20.14 -15.68
N ASN A 92 -1.23 19.33 -16.26
CA ASN A 92 -2.59 19.11 -15.77
C ASN A 92 -2.69 18.00 -14.71
N TYR A 93 -1.66 17.17 -14.60
CA TYR A 93 -1.61 16.01 -13.72
C TYR A 93 -0.45 16.14 -12.72
N THR A 94 -0.50 17.23 -11.95
CA THR A 94 0.40 17.49 -10.82
C THR A 94 -0.33 17.21 -9.50
N MET A 95 0.42 16.99 -8.43
CA MET A 95 -0.17 16.83 -7.09
C MET A 95 -1.08 18.01 -6.71
N GLU A 96 -0.67 19.24 -7.03
CA GLU A 96 -1.44 20.47 -6.78
C GLU A 96 -2.79 20.49 -7.50
N LYS A 97 -2.87 19.87 -8.68
CA LYS A 97 -4.09 19.80 -9.48
C LYS A 97 -4.91 18.53 -9.23
N TYR A 98 -4.43 17.63 -8.38
CA TYR A 98 -5.17 16.42 -8.07
C TYR A 98 -6.50 16.77 -7.38
N ASP A 99 -7.59 16.26 -7.92
CA ASP A 99 -8.92 16.35 -7.32
C ASP A 99 -9.61 15.00 -7.46
N LEU A 100 -10.00 14.41 -6.32
CA LEU A 100 -10.59 13.08 -6.29
C LEU A 100 -11.85 12.97 -7.16
N PHE A 101 -12.62 14.05 -7.35
CA PHE A 101 -13.89 14.01 -8.05
C PHE A 101 -13.79 14.37 -9.54
N THR A 102 -12.83 15.20 -9.92
CA THR A 102 -12.80 15.86 -11.24
C THR A 102 -11.46 15.76 -11.96
N ASN A 103 -10.36 15.47 -11.26
CA ASN A 103 -9.04 15.32 -11.85
C ASN A 103 -8.21 14.27 -11.10
N ASN A 104 -8.53 13.00 -11.32
CA ASN A 104 -7.89 11.85 -10.70
C ASN A 104 -7.32 10.88 -11.75
N CYS A 105 -6.85 9.72 -11.29
CA CYS A 105 -6.28 8.67 -12.14
C CYS A 105 -7.19 8.23 -13.27
N ASN A 106 -8.50 8.16 -13.04
CA ASN A 106 -9.47 7.74 -14.04
C ASN A 106 -9.63 8.81 -15.14
N ASN A 107 -9.51 10.10 -14.81
CA ASN A 107 -9.50 11.19 -15.80
C ASN A 107 -8.24 11.09 -16.69
N PHE A 108 -7.08 10.91 -16.06
CA PHE A 108 -5.81 10.72 -16.76
C PHE A 108 -5.84 9.52 -17.72
N THR A 109 -6.26 8.36 -17.20
CA THR A 109 -6.36 7.10 -17.96
C THR A 109 -7.35 7.24 -19.11
N ASN A 110 -8.44 7.98 -18.92
CA ASN A 110 -9.41 8.28 -19.98
C ASN A 110 -8.82 9.16 -21.09
N GLU A 111 -8.06 10.20 -20.74
CA GLU A 111 -7.41 11.06 -21.74
C GLU A 111 -6.37 10.27 -22.55
N CYS A 112 -5.60 9.39 -21.89
CA CYS A 112 -4.69 8.46 -22.56
C CYS A 112 -5.44 7.50 -23.50
N ALA A 113 -6.55 6.92 -23.07
CA ALA A 113 -7.37 6.03 -23.89
C ALA A 113 -7.93 6.75 -25.13
N LEU A 114 -8.46 7.97 -24.95
CA LEU A 114 -8.94 8.80 -26.05
C LEU A 114 -7.83 9.11 -27.06
N TYR A 115 -6.63 9.44 -26.58
CA TYR A 115 -5.49 9.70 -27.46
C TYR A 115 -5.05 8.45 -28.24
N LEU A 116 -4.91 7.31 -27.55
CA LEU A 116 -4.34 6.10 -28.13
C LEU A 116 -5.31 5.36 -29.06
N VAL A 117 -6.57 5.22 -28.66
CA VAL A 117 -7.57 4.38 -29.36
C VAL A 117 -8.84 5.13 -29.78
N GLY A 118 -8.93 6.44 -29.52
CA GLY A 118 -10.07 7.26 -29.92
C GLY A 118 -11.34 7.03 -29.09
N LYS A 119 -11.26 6.27 -28.00
CA LYS A 119 -12.39 5.92 -27.13
C LYS A 119 -11.97 6.02 -25.67
N GLY A 120 -12.88 6.52 -24.84
CA GLY A 120 -12.66 6.63 -23.40
C GLY A 120 -12.74 5.30 -22.67
N ILE A 121 -12.45 5.35 -21.37
CA ILE A 121 -12.65 4.21 -20.47
C ILE A 121 -14.15 4.05 -20.13
N PRO A 122 -14.57 2.89 -19.58
CA PRO A 122 -15.96 2.63 -19.22
C PRO A 122 -16.60 3.70 -18.31
N GLU A 123 -17.84 4.09 -18.62
CA GLU A 123 -18.58 5.17 -17.93
C GLU A 123 -18.76 4.88 -16.42
N ASN A 124 -18.92 3.61 -16.04
CA ASN A 124 -19.06 3.21 -14.64
C ASN A 124 -17.77 3.40 -13.81
N ILE A 125 -16.64 3.72 -14.46
CA ILE A 125 -15.36 4.03 -13.82
C ILE A 125 -15.17 5.55 -13.74
N ILE A 126 -15.13 6.23 -14.90
CA ILE A 126 -14.91 7.68 -14.96
C ILE A 126 -16.08 8.47 -14.36
N GLY A 127 -17.31 7.97 -14.50
CA GLY A 127 -18.52 8.59 -13.96
C GLY A 127 -18.76 8.32 -12.47
N LEU A 128 -18.00 7.40 -11.85
CA LEU A 128 -18.22 6.97 -10.46
C LEU A 128 -18.27 8.13 -9.44
N PRO A 129 -17.36 9.13 -9.48
CA PRO A 129 -17.43 10.25 -8.53
C PRO A 129 -18.71 11.05 -8.67
N LYS A 130 -19.20 11.26 -9.90
CA LYS A 130 -20.46 11.96 -10.16
C LYS A 130 -21.65 11.15 -9.64
N GLU A 131 -21.66 9.84 -9.86
CA GLU A 131 -22.70 8.96 -9.32
C GLU A 131 -22.75 9.02 -7.79
N PHE A 132 -21.59 8.98 -7.13
CA PHE A 132 -21.49 9.12 -5.67
C PHE A 132 -22.05 10.47 -5.19
N LEU A 133 -21.65 11.58 -5.82
CA LEU A 133 -22.11 12.93 -5.47
C LEU A 133 -23.61 13.16 -5.73
N ASN A 134 -24.25 12.35 -6.57
CA ASN A 134 -25.69 12.37 -6.76
C ASN A 134 -26.47 11.71 -5.61
N THR A 135 -25.79 11.04 -4.66
CA THR A 135 -26.41 10.47 -3.47
C THR A 135 -26.43 11.48 -2.31
N GLN A 136 -27.39 11.33 -1.38
CA GLN A 136 -27.44 12.16 -0.17
C GLN A 136 -26.18 12.02 0.68
N LEU A 137 -25.65 10.79 0.79
CA LEU A 137 -24.42 10.51 1.51
C LEU A 137 -23.22 11.20 0.85
N GLY A 138 -23.13 11.14 -0.48
CA GLY A 138 -22.04 11.78 -1.23
C GLY A 138 -22.04 13.30 -1.09
N GLN A 139 -23.22 13.93 -1.09
CA GLN A 139 -23.32 15.38 -0.82
C GLN A 139 -22.85 15.74 0.60
N MET A 140 -23.19 14.92 1.59
CA MET A 140 -22.79 15.12 2.99
C MET A 140 -21.28 14.89 3.20
N LEU A 141 -20.70 13.87 2.55
CA LEU A 141 -19.29 13.51 2.71
C LEU A 141 -18.33 14.32 1.84
N LYS A 142 -18.81 14.92 0.73
CA LYS A 142 -17.99 15.74 -0.17
C LYS A 142 -17.05 16.72 0.56
N PRO A 143 -17.51 17.59 1.48
CA PRO A 143 -16.62 18.54 2.16
C PRO A 143 -15.54 17.85 3.00
N ILE A 144 -15.88 16.73 3.67
CA ILE A 144 -14.93 15.95 4.47
C ILE A 144 -13.87 15.32 3.57
N ILE A 145 -14.29 14.72 2.46
CA ILE A 145 -13.40 14.08 1.49
C ILE A 145 -12.45 15.10 0.87
N VAL A 146 -12.96 16.27 0.43
CA VAL A 146 -12.13 17.36 -0.10
C VAL A 146 -11.10 17.82 0.94
N GLN A 147 -11.50 17.97 2.21
CA GLN A 147 -10.57 18.36 3.27
C GLN A 147 -9.45 17.32 3.49
N ILE A 148 -9.78 16.03 3.44
CA ILE A 148 -8.79 14.95 3.56
C ILE A 148 -7.83 14.97 2.37
N THR A 149 -8.35 15.05 1.15
CA THR A 149 -7.54 15.08 -0.08
C THR A 149 -6.64 16.32 -0.13
N ASN A 150 -7.14 17.50 0.26
CA ASN A 150 -6.33 18.72 0.27
C ASN A 150 -5.21 18.66 1.31
N ARG A 151 -5.47 18.12 2.50
CA ARG A 151 -4.42 17.91 3.52
C ARG A 151 -3.32 16.95 3.03
N GLN A 152 -3.70 15.94 2.26
CA GLN A 152 -2.74 15.01 1.65
C GLN A 152 -1.87 15.72 0.59
N SER A 153 -2.45 16.65 -0.19
CA SER A 153 -1.71 17.47 -1.14
C SER A 153 -0.81 18.52 -0.46
N GLU A 154 -1.27 19.16 0.62
CA GLU A 154 -0.54 20.20 1.37
C GLU A 154 0.63 19.65 2.20
N ALA A 155 0.47 18.46 2.80
CA ALA A 155 1.56 17.80 3.53
C ALA A 155 2.75 17.41 2.64
N GLN A 156 2.58 17.44 1.31
CA GLN A 156 3.62 17.16 0.33
C GLN A 156 4.28 18.43 -0.24
N THR A 157 3.63 19.61 -0.17
CA THR A 157 4.16 20.89 -0.69
C THR A 157 4.92 21.72 0.36
N GLU A 158 4.71 21.50 1.66
CA GLU A 158 5.40 22.24 2.74
C GLU A 158 6.90 21.89 2.92
N ASN A 159 7.45 20.95 2.15
CA ASN A 159 8.87 20.58 2.25
C ASN A 159 9.85 21.44 1.41
N PHE A 160 9.40 22.54 0.80
CA PHE A 160 10.27 23.31 -0.13
C PHE A 160 10.50 24.80 0.12
N ASN A 161 9.93 25.46 1.14
CA ASN A 161 10.30 26.86 1.43
C ASN A 161 10.02 27.29 2.88
N GLU A 162 11.00 27.21 3.78
CA GLU A 162 11.53 28.31 4.62
C GLU A 162 12.44 27.80 5.77
N PRO A 163 13.44 28.59 6.23
CA PRO A 163 14.37 28.18 7.29
C PRO A 163 13.77 28.38 8.70
N GLN A 164 13.80 27.33 9.52
CA GLN A 164 13.33 27.36 10.91
C GLN A 164 14.19 28.23 11.84
N PRO A 165 13.58 29.03 12.74
CA PRO A 165 14.16 29.38 14.03
C PRO A 165 13.71 28.42 15.14
N GLN A 166 14.64 28.14 16.06
CA GLN A 166 14.60 27.14 17.13
C GLN A 166 13.41 27.21 18.11
N GLN A 167 12.97 26.03 18.56
CA GLN A 167 11.94 25.79 19.57
C GLN A 167 12.38 26.11 21.01
N GLN A 168 11.41 26.44 21.87
CA GLN A 168 11.43 26.20 23.32
C GLN A 168 10.20 25.38 23.75
N PRO A 169 10.30 24.50 24.78
CA PRO A 169 9.21 23.65 25.22
C PRO A 169 8.41 24.25 26.39
N SER A 170 7.08 24.05 26.37
CA SER A 170 6.20 24.34 27.51
C SER A 170 5.34 23.11 27.86
N GLN A 171 5.36 22.78 29.15
CA GLN A 171 4.68 21.67 29.83
C GLN A 171 3.16 21.91 30.00
N SER A 172 2.48 20.84 30.49
CA SER A 172 1.16 20.72 31.18
C SER A 172 0.20 19.84 30.37
N PHE A 173 -0.43 18.78 30.86
CA PHE A 173 -1.14 18.62 32.14
C PHE A 173 -1.12 17.16 32.65
N GLN A 174 -1.11 17.04 33.98
CA GLN A 174 -1.37 15.82 34.75
C GLN A 174 -2.88 15.59 34.96
N ASN A 175 -3.20 14.35 35.37
CA ASN A 175 -4.35 13.86 36.15
C ASN A 175 -5.51 13.20 35.40
N MET A 176 -5.62 11.87 35.57
CA MET A 176 -6.77 11.25 36.25
C MET A 176 -6.40 9.86 36.79
N ASN A 177 -6.85 9.58 38.01
CA ASN A 177 -6.48 8.45 38.85
C ASN A 177 -7.21 7.14 38.50
N SER A 178 -6.51 6.05 38.82
CA SER A 178 -6.97 4.67 39.01
C SER A 178 -7.97 4.50 40.16
N GLN A 179 -8.95 3.61 40.01
CA GLN A 179 -9.32 2.52 40.95
C GLN A 179 -10.72 1.97 40.65
N GLN A 180 -10.82 0.74 40.15
CA GLN A 180 -11.67 -0.28 40.77
C GLN A 180 -11.31 -1.68 40.28
N VAL A 181 -11.32 -2.59 41.24
CA VAL A 181 -10.71 -3.91 41.28
C VAL A 181 -11.81 -4.97 41.17
N ASN A 182 -11.54 -6.06 40.41
CA ASN A 182 -11.64 -7.48 40.79
C ASN A 182 -12.35 -8.44 39.81
N GLN A 183 -11.61 -9.52 39.52
CA GLN A 183 -11.98 -10.95 39.47
C GLN A 183 -13.02 -11.44 38.44
N MET A 184 -12.58 -12.35 37.55
CA MET A 184 -12.96 -13.78 37.55
C MET A 184 -12.17 -14.55 36.46
N GLN A 185 -11.51 -15.65 36.85
CA GLN A 185 -11.01 -16.71 35.96
C GLN A 185 -12.15 -17.66 35.56
N PRO A 186 -12.00 -18.43 34.46
CA PRO A 186 -11.77 -19.86 34.63
C PRO A 186 -10.77 -20.53 33.66
N GLN A 187 -10.36 -21.73 34.08
CA GLN A 187 -9.42 -22.71 33.49
C GLN A 187 -9.83 -23.34 32.14
N PRO A 188 -8.91 -24.05 31.44
CA PRO A 188 -9.06 -24.49 30.06
C PRO A 188 -9.73 -25.86 29.91
N GLN A 189 -10.50 -26.05 28.82
CA GLN A 189 -10.96 -27.35 28.36
C GLN A 189 -10.37 -27.67 26.97
N GLN A 190 -9.79 -28.87 26.85
CA GLN A 190 -9.30 -29.48 25.61
C GLN A 190 -10.43 -29.80 24.64
N PRO A 191 -10.12 -30.00 23.34
CA PRO A 191 -10.56 -31.26 22.74
C PRO A 191 -9.52 -31.97 21.85
N VAL A 192 -9.31 -33.25 22.18
CA VAL A 192 -9.45 -34.46 21.33
C VAL A 192 -8.86 -34.46 19.90
N LEU A 193 -7.82 -35.29 19.73
CA LEU A 193 -7.29 -35.84 18.47
C LEU A 193 -8.33 -36.71 17.75
N LEU A 194 -8.47 -36.55 16.42
CA LEU A 194 -8.90 -37.63 15.53
C LEU A 194 -8.04 -37.68 14.26
N ASN A 195 -7.25 -38.76 14.19
CA ASN A 195 -6.51 -39.25 13.04
C ASN A 195 -7.42 -39.57 11.86
N LEU A 196 -7.04 -39.17 10.65
CA LEU A 196 -7.32 -39.92 9.43
C LEU A 196 -6.04 -40.01 8.58
N LYS A 197 -5.47 -41.22 8.54
CA LYS A 197 -4.41 -41.64 7.62
C LYS A 197 -5.02 -41.94 6.25
N VAL A 198 -4.42 -41.41 5.18
CA VAL A 198 -4.44 -42.05 3.85
C VAL A 198 -3.09 -41.81 3.16
N GLN A 199 -2.33 -42.88 2.95
CA GLN A 199 -1.27 -43.07 1.94
C GLN A 199 -1.91 -43.88 0.78
N PRO A 200 -1.43 -43.83 -0.48
CA PRO A 200 -0.07 -44.24 -0.93
C PRO A 200 0.48 -43.31 -2.06
N SER A 201 1.61 -43.44 -2.76
CA SER A 201 2.59 -44.50 -3.07
C SER A 201 3.81 -43.85 -3.77
N HIS A 202 4.95 -44.52 -3.72
CA HIS A 202 6.24 -44.20 -4.37
C HIS A 202 6.24 -44.19 -5.91
N GLN A 203 7.09 -43.35 -6.53
CA GLN A 203 8.08 -43.77 -7.54
C GLN A 203 9.13 -42.67 -7.89
N SER A 204 10.40 -42.97 -7.56
CA SER A 204 11.70 -42.61 -8.18
C SER A 204 11.77 -41.59 -9.33
N GLN A 205 12.46 -40.45 -9.19
CA GLN A 205 13.90 -40.18 -9.48
C GLN A 205 14.40 -40.48 -10.91
N GLN A 206 14.68 -39.43 -11.68
CA GLN A 206 15.85 -39.36 -12.57
C GLN A 206 16.45 -37.94 -12.53
N HIS A 207 17.75 -37.90 -12.26
CA HIS A 207 18.61 -36.73 -12.18
C HIS A 207 18.95 -36.19 -13.58
N GLN A 208 18.94 -34.87 -13.75
CA GLN A 208 19.96 -34.19 -14.55
C GLN A 208 20.31 -32.86 -13.87
N GLN A 209 21.48 -32.84 -13.23
CA GLN A 209 22.14 -31.64 -12.71
C GLN A 209 22.86 -30.94 -13.87
N ILE A 210 22.61 -29.64 -14.03
CA ILE A 210 23.61 -28.69 -14.51
C ILE A 210 23.72 -27.60 -13.44
N ALA A 211 24.82 -27.63 -12.71
CA ALA A 211 25.39 -26.60 -11.83
C ALA A 211 25.86 -25.39 -12.67
N ILE A 212 25.98 -24.12 -12.25
CA ILE A 212 25.77 -23.33 -11.02
C ILE A 212 25.83 -21.87 -11.51
N SER A 213 25.00 -20.97 -10.96
CA SER A 213 25.48 -19.64 -10.56
C SER A 213 24.77 -19.24 -9.27
N ASN A 214 25.47 -19.45 -8.17
CA ASN A 214 25.07 -19.16 -6.80
C ASN A 214 24.98 -17.65 -6.57
N GLN A 215 23.80 -17.15 -6.24
CA GLN A 215 23.65 -16.09 -5.23
C GLN A 215 22.60 -16.55 -4.23
N GLN A 216 22.99 -16.51 -2.95
CA GLN A 216 22.27 -17.07 -1.81
C GLN A 216 20.91 -16.39 -1.62
N GLN A 217 19.82 -17.10 -1.92
CA GLN A 217 18.52 -16.83 -1.32
C GLN A 217 18.23 -17.94 -0.30
N GLN A 218 18.38 -17.61 0.98
CA GLN A 218 17.74 -18.38 2.04
C GLN A 218 16.24 -18.15 1.91
N ILE A 219 15.50 -19.18 1.52
CA ILE A 219 14.04 -19.19 1.57
C ILE A 219 13.66 -19.26 3.05
N THR A 220 13.46 -18.10 3.68
CA THR A 220 12.77 -18.00 4.96
C THR A 220 11.31 -17.68 4.64
N ASN A 221 10.39 -18.63 4.83
CA ASN A 221 8.96 -18.34 4.79
C ASN A 221 8.68 -17.19 5.79
N THR A 222 8.29 -16.02 5.29
CA THR A 222 7.99 -14.84 6.10
C THR A 222 6.84 -14.06 5.45
N ASN A 223 6.00 -13.42 6.27
CA ASN A 223 4.95 -12.49 5.81
C ASN A 223 5.40 -11.03 5.91
N VAL A 224 6.72 -10.79 6.06
CA VAL A 224 7.28 -9.44 6.14
C VAL A 224 7.55 -8.90 4.73
N ALA A 225 6.95 -7.77 4.38
CA ALA A 225 7.29 -7.07 3.14
C ALA A 225 8.36 -5.99 3.39
N SER A 226 9.32 -5.86 2.48
CA SER A 226 10.36 -4.83 2.57
C SER A 226 9.89 -3.53 1.94
N ILE A 227 10.16 -2.41 2.61
CA ILE A 227 9.86 -1.06 2.16
C ILE A 227 11.17 -0.41 1.76
N GLU A 228 11.27 -0.01 0.49
CA GLU A 228 12.52 0.49 -0.11
C GLU A 228 12.50 2.02 -0.33
N ASP A 229 11.32 2.61 -0.42
CA ASP A 229 11.13 4.03 -0.69
C ASP A 229 9.95 4.64 0.11
N TRP A 230 9.87 5.97 0.06
CA TRP A 230 8.91 6.76 0.85
C TRP A 230 7.46 6.59 0.36
N ASP A 231 7.26 6.37 -0.93
CA ASP A 231 5.92 6.19 -1.51
C ASP A 231 5.31 4.86 -1.06
N MET A 232 6.12 3.80 -1.08
CA MET A 232 5.76 2.49 -0.53
C MET A 232 5.51 2.56 0.98
N PHE A 233 6.33 3.32 1.71
CA PHE A 233 6.19 3.54 3.15
C PHE A 233 4.81 4.13 3.50
N PHE A 234 4.48 5.25 2.87
CA PHE A 234 3.23 5.95 3.12
C PHE A 234 2.02 5.09 2.70
N CYS A 235 2.09 4.46 1.52
CA CYS A 235 1.02 3.62 1.01
C CYS A 235 0.70 2.44 1.92
N LEU A 236 1.71 1.72 2.42
CA LEU A 236 1.51 0.52 3.24
C LEU A 236 0.98 0.84 4.64
N ILE A 237 1.34 2.00 5.19
CA ILE A 237 0.83 2.47 6.48
C ILE A 237 -0.65 2.86 6.38
N GLU A 238 -1.01 3.62 5.35
CA GLU A 238 -2.39 4.12 5.16
C GLU A 238 -3.37 3.01 4.76
N SER A 239 -2.89 1.99 4.03
CA SER A 239 -3.72 0.86 3.59
C SER A 239 -3.81 -0.28 4.62
N SER A 240 -2.98 -0.27 5.67
CA SER A 240 -3.02 -1.28 6.72
C SER A 240 -3.93 -0.85 7.87
N PRO A 241 -4.98 -1.63 8.21
CA PRO A 241 -5.75 -1.39 9.42
C PRO A 241 -4.85 -1.38 10.66
N GLN A 242 -3.91 -2.33 10.73
CA GLN A 242 -2.87 -2.40 11.75
C GLN A 242 -1.57 -2.96 11.11
N CYS A 243 -0.43 -2.30 11.34
CA CYS A 243 0.86 -2.81 10.90
C CYS A 243 2.01 -2.48 11.86
N ILE A 244 3.06 -3.31 11.83
CA ILE A 244 4.29 -3.08 12.58
C ILE A 244 5.44 -2.99 11.59
N ILE A 245 6.26 -1.96 11.74
CA ILE A 245 7.43 -1.70 10.89
C ILE A 245 8.70 -1.84 11.70
N ASN A 246 9.63 -2.67 11.23
CA ASN A 246 10.97 -2.82 11.77
C ASN A 246 11.97 -2.00 10.95
N PHE A 247 12.54 -0.98 11.59
CA PHE A 247 13.60 -0.14 11.05
C PHE A 247 14.95 -0.69 11.51
N TYR A 248 15.78 -1.13 10.56
CA TYR A 248 17.02 -1.82 10.86
C TYR A 248 18.19 -1.39 9.95
N THR A 249 19.39 -1.81 10.33
CA THR A 249 20.63 -1.69 9.54
C THR A 249 21.26 -3.06 9.35
N ASP A 250 22.24 -3.20 8.45
CA ASP A 250 22.93 -4.48 8.21
C ASP A 250 23.92 -4.88 9.34
N SER A 251 23.80 -4.27 10.53
CA SER A 251 24.56 -4.60 11.74
C SER A 251 24.22 -5.99 12.27
N GLU A 252 25.17 -6.63 12.98
CA GLU A 252 24.91 -7.94 13.58
C GLU A 252 23.80 -7.93 14.62
N ASP A 253 23.71 -6.86 15.42
CA ASP A 253 22.70 -6.71 16.47
C ASP A 253 21.27 -6.72 15.90
N CYS A 254 21.07 -6.20 14.69
CA CYS A 254 19.78 -6.23 14.00
C CYS A 254 19.42 -7.61 13.43
N LYS A 255 20.40 -8.44 13.05
CA LYS A 255 20.15 -9.72 12.37
C LYS A 255 19.36 -10.71 13.24
N THR A 256 19.73 -10.82 14.51
CA THR A 256 19.11 -11.75 15.46
C THR A 256 17.66 -11.39 15.76
N ILE A 257 17.39 -10.10 15.89
CA ILE A 257 16.05 -9.56 16.14
C ILE A 257 15.17 -9.66 14.89
N LYS A 258 15.73 -9.37 13.71
CA LYS A 258 15.04 -9.49 12.42
C LYS A 258 14.52 -10.92 12.19
N GLN A 259 15.33 -11.94 12.48
CA GLN A 259 14.89 -13.34 12.39
C GLN A 259 13.69 -13.65 13.29
N GLN A 260 13.65 -13.06 14.49
CA GLN A 260 12.52 -13.25 15.42
C GLN A 260 11.27 -12.50 14.94
N PHE A 261 11.43 -11.26 14.46
CA PHE A 261 10.35 -10.47 13.86
C PHE A 261 9.69 -11.21 12.68
N HIS A 262 10.52 -11.80 11.81
CA HIS A 262 10.07 -12.59 10.67
C HIS A 262 9.28 -13.84 11.10
N LYS A 263 9.68 -14.52 12.17
CA LYS A 263 8.92 -15.65 12.74
C LYS A 263 7.58 -15.22 13.34
N LEU A 264 7.51 -14.05 13.96
CA LEU A 264 6.26 -13.52 14.53
C LEU A 264 5.22 -13.21 13.44
N SER A 265 5.67 -12.70 12.28
CA SER A 265 4.79 -12.41 11.14
C SER A 265 4.00 -13.64 10.64
N LEU A 266 4.50 -14.85 10.89
CA LEU A 266 3.83 -16.10 10.50
C LEU A 266 2.68 -16.48 11.44
N ASN A 267 2.74 -16.04 12.70
CA ASN A 267 1.78 -16.43 13.74
C ASN A 267 0.70 -15.37 13.98
N LEU A 268 0.86 -14.16 13.43
CA LEU A 268 -0.01 -13.01 13.65
C LEU A 268 -0.62 -12.55 12.32
N CYS A 269 -1.64 -13.25 11.85
CA CYS A 269 -2.28 -13.00 10.55
C CYS A 269 -3.15 -11.74 10.49
N ASN A 270 -3.47 -11.11 11.62
CA ASN A 270 -4.32 -9.92 11.70
C ASN A 270 -3.55 -8.60 11.62
N ILE A 271 -2.21 -8.64 11.64
CA ILE A 271 -1.34 -7.46 11.57
C ILE A 271 -0.39 -7.64 10.39
N ASN A 272 -0.18 -6.56 9.62
CA ASN A 272 0.82 -6.54 8.56
C ASN A 272 2.21 -6.25 9.13
N PHE A 273 3.24 -6.92 8.61
CA PHE A 273 4.62 -6.75 9.06
C PHE A 273 5.49 -6.19 7.94
N TYR A 274 6.28 -5.17 8.25
CA TYR A 274 7.13 -4.49 7.29
C TYR A 274 8.56 -4.30 7.78
N ASP A 275 9.51 -4.26 6.85
CA ASP A 275 10.94 -4.05 7.09
C ASP A 275 11.44 -2.83 6.32
N VAL A 276 12.16 -1.92 6.98
CA VAL A 276 12.83 -0.78 6.35
C VAL A 276 14.33 -0.88 6.63
N ASN A 277 15.14 -1.10 5.59
CA ASN A 277 16.60 -0.98 5.72
C ASN A 277 16.97 0.50 5.67
N CYS A 278 17.35 1.08 6.81
CA CYS A 278 17.59 2.50 6.96
C CYS A 278 18.89 2.97 6.29
N GLN A 279 19.79 2.06 5.91
CA GLN A 279 20.96 2.42 5.11
C GLN A 279 20.60 2.65 3.64
N LYS A 280 19.57 1.95 3.14
CA LYS A 280 19.06 2.04 1.77
C LYS A 280 17.96 3.11 1.64
N ALA A 281 17.01 3.11 2.55
CA ALA A 281 15.87 4.03 2.56
C ALA A 281 16.07 5.18 3.57
N ARG A 282 17.19 5.91 3.42
CA ARG A 282 17.60 6.97 4.37
C ARG A 282 16.55 8.05 4.56
N ILE A 283 15.88 8.45 3.48
CA ILE A 283 14.81 9.45 3.51
C ILE A 283 13.72 9.05 4.49
N ILE A 284 13.37 7.75 4.55
CA ILE A 284 12.37 7.24 5.51
C ILE A 284 12.87 7.39 6.95
N ALA A 285 14.10 6.93 7.20
CA ALA A 285 14.69 6.98 8.53
C ALA A 285 14.84 8.42 9.05
N ASP A 286 15.32 9.33 8.21
CA ASP A 286 15.54 10.74 8.55
C ASP A 286 14.22 11.45 8.84
N SER A 287 13.20 11.23 8.01
CA SER A 287 11.89 11.87 8.14
C SER A 287 11.15 11.44 9.41
N LEU A 288 11.34 10.19 9.83
CA LEU A 288 10.77 9.64 11.08
C LEU A 288 11.70 9.78 12.29
N GLN A 289 12.86 10.41 12.10
CA GLN A 289 13.90 10.60 13.12
C GLN A 289 14.31 9.28 13.78
N ILE A 290 14.56 8.24 12.99
CA ILE A 290 15.04 6.93 13.46
C ILE A 290 16.56 6.99 13.68
N ASN A 291 16.96 7.18 14.94
CA ASN A 291 18.36 7.34 15.32
C ASN A 291 18.96 6.10 16.02
N GLU A 292 18.12 5.12 16.36
CA GLU A 292 18.50 3.90 17.05
C GLU A 292 17.99 2.69 16.25
N PHE A 293 18.73 1.57 16.31
CA PHE A 293 18.37 0.37 15.55
C PHE A 293 18.55 -0.89 16.41
N PRO A 294 17.63 -1.86 16.34
CA PRO A 294 16.38 -1.81 15.60
C PRO A 294 15.31 -1.00 16.35
N THR A 295 14.55 -0.19 15.61
CA THR A 295 13.36 0.51 16.10
C THR A 295 12.11 -0.09 15.47
N PHE A 296 11.06 -0.24 16.27
CA PHE A 296 9.77 -0.72 15.83
C PHE A 296 8.74 0.38 15.99
N ILE A 297 7.82 0.48 15.03
CA ILE A 297 6.68 1.38 15.11
C ILE A 297 5.41 0.60 14.79
N PHE A 298 4.43 0.69 15.68
CA PHE A 298 3.08 0.18 15.47
C PHE A 298 2.18 1.29 14.93
N TYR A 299 1.54 1.01 13.81
CA TYR A 299 0.55 1.87 13.18
C TYR A 299 -0.82 1.22 13.23
N GLU A 300 -1.84 2.05 13.41
CA GLU A 300 -3.24 1.66 13.27
C GLU A 300 -3.98 2.78 12.54
N TYR A 301 -4.62 2.42 11.43
CA TYR A 301 -5.27 3.35 10.49
C TYR A 301 -4.40 4.57 10.14
N GLY A 302 -3.17 4.32 9.72
CA GLY A 302 -2.21 5.35 9.33
C GLY A 302 -1.54 6.12 10.50
N GLN A 303 -2.01 5.95 11.73
CA GLN A 303 -1.52 6.71 12.89
C GLN A 303 -0.52 5.90 13.71
N VAL A 304 0.57 6.55 14.13
CA VAL A 304 1.54 5.96 15.07
C VAL A 304 0.86 5.78 16.43
N LYS A 305 0.82 4.56 16.92
CA LYS A 305 0.30 4.22 18.25
C LYS A 305 1.42 4.05 19.26
N GLU A 306 2.48 3.34 18.86
CA GLU A 306 3.61 3.10 19.73
C GLU A 306 4.91 3.02 18.93
N ARG A 307 6.00 3.44 19.56
CA ARG A 307 7.36 3.35 19.02
C ARG A 307 8.29 2.88 20.14
N TRP A 308 9.14 1.89 19.84
CA TRP A 308 10.12 1.38 20.79
C TRP A 308 11.40 0.91 20.10
N THR A 309 12.52 0.99 20.81
CA THR A 309 13.80 0.38 20.41
C THR A 309 14.01 -0.85 21.28
N SER A 310 14.32 -2.01 20.68
CA SER A 310 14.66 -3.21 21.44
C SER A 310 15.56 -4.14 20.65
N ASN A 311 16.72 -4.47 21.21
CA ASN A 311 17.55 -5.57 20.72
C ASN A 311 17.29 -6.90 21.47
N ASN A 312 16.26 -6.95 22.34
CA ASN A 312 15.87 -8.13 23.10
C ASN A 312 14.60 -8.79 22.52
N GLN A 313 14.67 -10.10 22.30
CA GLN A 313 13.59 -10.88 21.70
C GLN A 313 12.32 -10.95 22.57
N ASN A 314 12.46 -11.08 23.88
CA ASN A 314 11.31 -11.18 24.79
C ASN A 314 10.56 -9.85 24.84
N THR A 315 11.30 -8.73 24.94
CA THR A 315 10.71 -7.39 24.91
C THR A 315 9.99 -7.10 23.60
N LEU A 316 10.50 -7.57 22.46
CA LEU A 316 9.80 -7.45 21.17
C LEU A 316 8.46 -8.19 21.20
N ILE A 317 8.45 -9.44 21.68
CA ILE A 317 7.23 -10.26 21.76
C ILE A 317 6.21 -9.60 22.70
N ASP A 318 6.65 -9.21 23.89
CA ASP A 318 5.79 -8.62 24.92
C ASP A 318 5.13 -7.33 24.43
N ASN A 319 5.90 -6.45 23.76
CA ASN A 319 5.37 -5.19 23.22
C ASN A 319 4.35 -5.45 22.10
N ILE A 320 4.65 -6.38 21.17
CA ILE A 320 3.71 -6.74 20.10
C ILE A 320 2.42 -7.34 20.66
N GLN A 321 2.52 -8.20 21.68
CA GLN A 321 1.35 -8.78 22.35
C GLN A 321 0.52 -7.75 23.13
N GLN A 322 1.15 -6.70 23.65
CA GLN A 322 0.44 -5.61 24.32
C GLN A 322 -0.41 -4.79 23.33
N GLN A 323 0.06 -4.60 22.09
CA GLN A 323 -0.72 -3.91 21.05
C GLN A 323 -1.93 -4.71 20.54
N LEU A 324 -1.97 -6.01 20.85
CA LEU A 324 -3.00 -6.95 20.39
C LEU A 324 -4.15 -7.15 21.40
N LYS A 325 -4.11 -6.49 22.56
CA LYS A 325 -5.11 -6.61 23.64
C LYS A 325 -6.15 -5.49 23.58
#